data_AF-A0A1I1RTG3-F1
#
_entry.id   AF-A0A1I1RTG3-F1
#
_cell.length_a   1.000
_cell.length_b   1.000
_cell.length_c   1.000
_cell.angle_alpha   90.00
_cell.angle_beta   90.00
_cell.angle_gamma   90.00
#
_symmetry.space_group_name_H-M   'P 1'
#
loop_
_entity.id
_entity.type
_entity.pdbx_description
1 polymer ?
#
loop_
_entity_poly.entity_id
_entity_poly.type
_entity_poly.pdbx_seq_one_letter_code
_entity_poly.pdbx_strand_id
1 'polypeptide(L)'
;MALYKWKNFADDSQYSTSAIEECELSFQDLLPEISSVVKPFFAHHQKAEIPTKNKKLLVDLLALNILDISLQQFITIGCALQSQWNSALTMYEDDDLVRDFDLEKENYKSLFDVLEKFLFAENYRDLHSLSFKSSFSGTTTVNNFFVLRDLYEAICLGYDIKKENFEERKAEILSMTNQVRLPKLGEKIKIDYARTLYNAIESKFDKGADTLRFIGAFFHIFQVPTNNSQTLELLYDNISDTLESIDIKNFRHYLTHRPSIFHV
;
A
#
# COMPACT_ATOMS: atom_id res chain seq x y z
N MET A 1 24.37 7.37 -4.46
CA MET A 1 22.91 7.49 -4.68
C MET A 1 22.61 6.98 -6.08
N ALA A 2 21.49 6.28 -6.26
CA ALA A 2 21.19 5.54 -7.48
C ALA A 2 20.36 6.37 -8.48
N LEU A 3 20.41 5.95 -9.75
CA LEU A 3 19.50 6.40 -10.79
C LEU A 3 18.19 5.63 -10.69
N TYR A 4 17.06 6.34 -10.56
CA TYR A 4 15.74 5.71 -10.65
C TYR A 4 15.42 5.43 -12.11
N LYS A 5 15.11 4.17 -12.45
CA LYS A 5 14.68 3.79 -13.79
C LYS A 5 13.17 3.87 -13.89
N TRP A 6 12.68 4.61 -14.88
CA TRP A 6 11.25 4.72 -15.16
C TRP A 6 10.63 3.33 -15.36
N LYS A 7 9.49 3.08 -14.70
CA LYS A 7 8.73 1.86 -14.88
C LYS A 7 7.64 2.11 -15.92
N ASN A 8 7.67 1.34 -17.02
CA ASN A 8 6.56 1.30 -17.96
C ASN A 8 5.61 0.18 -17.56
N PHE A 9 4.35 0.52 -17.32
CA PHE A 9 3.31 -0.46 -17.03
C PHE A 9 2.47 -0.78 -18.26
N ALA A 10 2.38 0.13 -19.24
CA ALA A 10 1.71 -0.14 -20.51
C ALA A 10 2.52 -1.15 -21.36
N ASP A 11 2.00 -2.37 -21.47
CA ASP A 11 2.47 -3.52 -22.25
C ASP A 11 3.68 -4.33 -21.71
N ASP A 12 3.56 -5.66 -21.84
CA ASP A 12 4.61 -6.68 -21.64
C ASP A 12 5.88 -6.44 -22.48
N SER A 13 5.86 -5.47 -23.39
CA SER A 13 7.06 -4.93 -24.00
C SER A 13 7.72 -3.93 -23.05
N GLN A 14 8.58 -4.45 -22.17
CA GLN A 14 9.67 -3.64 -21.61
C GLN A 14 10.33 -2.90 -22.78
N TYR A 15 10.51 -1.58 -22.65
CA TYR A 15 10.96 -0.62 -23.67
C TYR A 15 9.87 -0.08 -24.59
N SER A 16 9.12 0.91 -24.11
CA SER A 16 8.57 1.93 -25.02
C SER A 16 9.74 2.51 -25.82
N THR A 17 9.63 2.52 -27.14
CA THR A 17 10.58 3.10 -28.10
C THR A 17 10.77 4.62 -27.98
N SER A 18 10.23 5.23 -26.92
CA SER A 18 10.42 6.63 -26.57
C SER A 18 11.89 6.87 -26.20
N ALA A 19 12.47 7.96 -26.71
CA ALA A 19 13.72 8.47 -26.16
C ALA A 19 13.60 8.66 -24.63
N ILE A 20 14.61 8.23 -23.90
CA ILE A 20 14.70 8.38 -22.44
C ILE A 20 15.65 9.54 -22.15
N GLU A 21 15.25 10.41 -21.24
CA GLU A 21 16.07 11.50 -20.74
C GLU A 21 16.41 11.28 -19.27
N GLU A 22 17.63 11.61 -18.88
CA GLU A 22 17.99 11.74 -17.47
C GLU A 22 17.62 13.14 -16.96
N CYS A 23 17.10 13.18 -15.74
CA CYS A 23 16.79 14.41 -15.05
C CYS A 23 17.29 14.38 -13.60
N GLU A 24 17.78 15.52 -13.13
CA GLU A 24 18.12 15.72 -11.72
C GLU A 24 16.84 15.88 -10.90
N LEU A 25 16.81 15.21 -9.75
CA LEU A 25 15.71 15.31 -8.80
C LEU A 25 15.93 16.49 -7.86
N SER A 26 14.84 17.17 -7.47
CA SER A 26 14.88 18.32 -6.57
C SER A 26 13.89 18.17 -5.43
N PHE A 27 14.40 18.37 -4.22
CA PHE A 27 13.66 18.35 -2.94
C PHE A 27 13.75 19.69 -2.20
N GLN A 28 14.47 20.66 -2.76
CA GLN A 28 14.59 22.00 -2.19
C GLN A 28 13.23 22.68 -2.23
N ASP A 29 12.90 23.41 -1.16
CA ASP A 29 11.70 24.25 -1.08
C ASP A 29 10.36 23.54 -1.35
N LEU A 30 10.32 22.21 -1.19
CA LEU A 30 9.05 21.46 -1.19
C LEU A 30 8.27 21.78 0.08
N LEU A 31 6.95 21.91 -0.04
CA LEU A 31 6.06 22.02 1.12
C LEU A 31 6.29 20.86 2.09
N PRO A 32 6.22 21.08 3.43
CA PRO A 32 6.50 20.05 4.42
C PRO A 32 5.69 18.75 4.23
N GLU A 33 4.43 18.89 3.82
CA GLU A 33 3.53 17.76 3.57
C GLU A 33 4.03 16.92 2.39
N ILE A 34 4.42 17.56 1.27
CA ILE A 34 4.99 16.88 0.09
C ILE A 34 6.33 16.24 0.46
N SER A 35 7.17 16.98 1.18
CA SER A 35 8.47 16.47 1.64
C SER A 35 8.32 15.18 2.44
N SER A 36 7.28 15.06 3.27
CA SER A 36 7.06 13.87 4.09
C SER A 36 6.84 12.60 3.27
N VAL A 37 6.08 12.66 2.17
CA VAL A 37 5.77 11.49 1.33
C VAL A 37 6.91 11.16 0.35
N VAL A 38 7.72 12.15 -0.04
CA VAL A 38 8.82 11.98 -1.02
C VAL A 38 10.16 11.61 -0.36
N LYS A 39 10.38 11.98 0.91
CA LYS A 39 11.66 11.80 1.63
C LYS A 39 12.25 10.38 1.55
N PRO A 40 11.46 9.28 1.70
CA PRO A 40 12.01 7.93 1.59
C PRO A 40 12.61 7.63 0.20
N PHE A 41 12.03 8.20 -0.86
CA PHE A 41 12.51 8.01 -2.22
C PHE A 41 13.82 8.75 -2.47
N PHE A 42 13.91 10.02 -2.03
CA PHE A 42 15.08 10.85 -2.21
C PHE A 42 16.32 10.32 -1.47
N ALA A 43 16.15 9.66 -0.32
CA ALA A 43 17.26 9.05 0.40
C ALA A 43 18.07 8.04 -0.46
N HIS A 44 17.46 7.50 -1.50
CA HIS A 44 18.04 6.47 -2.36
C HIS A 44 18.40 6.98 -3.76
N HIS A 45 17.75 8.04 -4.25
CA HIS A 45 17.86 8.50 -5.63
C HIS A 45 18.16 9.99 -5.76
N GLN A 46 19.06 10.35 -6.68
CA GLN A 46 19.36 11.75 -7.05
C GLN A 46 18.95 12.10 -8.48
N LYS A 47 18.80 11.08 -9.32
CA LYS A 47 18.45 11.22 -10.73
C LYS A 47 17.33 10.26 -11.08
N ALA A 48 16.56 10.58 -12.10
CA ALA A 48 15.60 9.68 -12.70
C ALA A 48 15.71 9.67 -14.23
N GLU A 49 15.49 8.50 -14.81
CA GLU A 49 15.13 8.36 -16.21
C GLU A 49 13.65 8.73 -16.39
N ILE A 50 13.31 9.46 -17.44
CA ILE A 50 11.93 9.76 -17.82
C ILE A 50 11.80 9.70 -19.35
N PRO A 51 10.75 9.03 -19.90
CA PRO A 51 10.48 9.09 -21.33
C PRO A 51 10.18 10.53 -21.77
N THR A 52 10.75 10.96 -22.90
CA THR A 52 10.56 12.31 -23.46
C THR A 52 9.09 12.66 -23.64
N LYS A 53 8.25 11.70 -24.05
CA LYS A 53 6.79 11.88 -24.16
C LYS A 53 6.16 12.27 -22.82
N ASN A 54 6.47 11.53 -21.75
CA ASN A 54 5.95 11.80 -20.41
C ASN A 54 6.45 13.15 -19.89
N LYS A 55 7.74 13.44 -20.06
CA LYS A 55 8.31 14.75 -19.69
C LYS A 55 7.61 15.90 -20.41
N LYS A 56 7.31 15.76 -21.70
CA LYS A 56 6.55 16.75 -22.47
C LYS A 56 5.15 16.95 -21.88
N LEU A 57 4.43 15.87 -21.58
CA LEU A 57 3.10 15.96 -20.94
C LEU A 57 3.16 16.63 -19.57
N LEU A 58 4.22 16.43 -18.78
CA LEU A 58 4.42 17.14 -17.51
C LEU A 58 4.65 18.64 -17.70
N VAL A 59 5.44 19.02 -18.70
CA VAL A 59 5.64 20.43 -19.07
C VAL A 59 4.31 21.06 -19.48
N ASP A 60 3.56 20.38 -20.35
CA ASP A 60 2.27 20.84 -20.83
C ASP A 60 1.27 20.96 -19.66
N LEU A 61 1.24 19.99 -18.74
CA LEU A 61 0.39 20.01 -17.54
C LEU A 61 0.72 21.18 -16.61
N LEU A 62 2.01 21.40 -16.31
CA LEU A 62 2.46 22.52 -15.48
C LEU A 62 2.19 23.88 -16.15
N ALA A 63 2.19 23.96 -17.48
CA ALA A 63 1.90 25.20 -18.19
C ALA A 63 0.43 25.64 -18.08
N LEU A 64 -0.50 24.73 -17.74
CA LEU A 64 -1.92 25.04 -17.62
C LEU A 64 -2.26 25.87 -16.38
N ASN A 65 -1.46 25.80 -15.33
CA ASN A 65 -1.71 26.48 -14.06
C ASN A 65 -0.41 27.03 -13.48
N ILE A 66 -0.45 28.24 -12.91
CA ILE A 66 0.71 28.83 -12.25
C ILE A 66 0.87 28.19 -10.87
N LEU A 67 1.65 27.10 -10.81
CA LEU A 67 2.01 26.41 -9.58
C LEU A 67 3.40 26.85 -9.12
N ASP A 68 3.57 26.97 -7.81
CA ASP A 68 4.87 27.25 -7.18
C ASP A 68 5.71 25.95 -7.08
N ILE A 69 5.74 25.16 -8.15
CA ILE A 69 6.43 23.86 -8.24
C ILE A 69 7.21 23.82 -9.56
N SER A 70 8.52 23.63 -9.46
CA SER A 70 9.40 23.42 -10.62
C SER A 70 9.16 22.06 -11.28
N LEU A 71 9.52 21.93 -12.56
CA LEU A 71 9.44 20.66 -13.27
C LEU A 71 10.24 19.54 -12.56
N GLN A 72 11.42 19.85 -12.03
CA GLN A 72 12.26 18.88 -11.31
C GLN A 72 11.58 18.38 -10.03
N GLN A 73 10.97 19.28 -9.26
CA GLN A 73 10.17 18.91 -8.08
C GLN A 73 8.98 18.04 -8.50
N PHE A 74 8.28 18.42 -9.57
CA PHE A 74 7.12 17.67 -10.06
C PHE A 74 7.49 16.25 -10.51
N ILE A 75 8.61 16.10 -11.23
CA ILE A 75 9.18 14.80 -11.59
C ILE A 75 9.56 14.01 -10.33
N THR A 76 10.18 14.67 -9.34
CA THR A 76 10.59 14.02 -8.08
C THR A 76 9.39 13.44 -7.32
N ILE A 77 8.30 14.19 -7.22
CA ILE A 77 7.07 13.73 -6.57
C ILE A 77 6.50 12.51 -7.30
N GLY A 78 6.48 12.55 -8.65
CA GLY A 78 5.87 11.48 -9.43
C GLY A 78 6.71 10.20 -9.48
N CYS A 79 8.04 10.32 -9.58
CA CYS A 79 8.93 9.17 -9.45
C CYS A 79 8.83 8.53 -8.06
N ALA A 80 8.69 9.34 -7.00
CA ALA A 80 8.47 8.83 -5.65
C ALA A 80 7.14 8.07 -5.53
N LEU A 81 6.06 8.60 -6.11
CA LEU A 81 4.76 7.93 -6.21
C LEU A 81 4.89 6.59 -6.96
N GLN A 82 5.46 6.60 -8.17
CA GLN A 82 5.62 5.41 -9.01
C GLN A 82 6.47 4.35 -8.31
N SER A 83 7.57 4.75 -7.68
CA SER A 83 8.44 3.85 -6.92
C SER A 83 7.71 3.19 -5.76
N GLN A 84 7.02 3.97 -4.92
CA GLN A 84 6.33 3.44 -3.75
C GLN A 84 5.17 2.53 -4.15
N TRP A 85 4.39 2.94 -5.15
CA TRP A 85 3.30 2.12 -5.66
C TRP A 85 3.80 0.81 -6.28
N ASN A 86 4.87 0.84 -7.07
CA ASN A 86 5.49 -0.37 -7.62
C ASN A 86 6.01 -1.30 -6.52
N SER A 87 6.65 -0.75 -5.47
CA SER A 87 7.08 -1.55 -4.32
C SER A 87 5.91 -2.26 -3.64
N ALA A 88 4.78 -1.56 -3.46
CA ALA A 88 3.57 -2.16 -2.90
C ALA A 88 3.03 -3.29 -3.80
N LEU A 89 3.09 -3.17 -5.13
CA LEU A 89 2.70 -4.24 -6.05
C LEU A 89 3.59 -5.47 -5.94
N THR A 90 4.92 -5.29 -5.98
CA THR A 90 5.87 -6.40 -5.93
C THR A 90 5.79 -7.19 -4.63
N MET A 91 5.36 -6.56 -3.53
CA MET A 91 5.13 -7.26 -2.27
C MET A 91 4.00 -8.30 -2.38
N TYR A 92 3.07 -8.21 -3.34
CA TYR A 92 1.99 -9.20 -3.49
C TYR A 92 2.37 -10.43 -4.31
N GLU A 93 3.48 -10.39 -5.05
CA GLU A 93 3.86 -11.51 -5.92
C GLU A 93 4.43 -12.70 -5.12
N ASP A 94 4.81 -12.50 -3.86
CA ASP A 94 5.23 -13.55 -2.90
C ASP A 94 4.02 -14.02 -2.05
N ASP A 95 3.08 -14.70 -2.72
CA ASP A 95 1.67 -14.87 -2.32
C ASP A 95 1.46 -15.52 -0.93
N ASP A 96 2.17 -16.61 -0.60
CA ASP A 96 1.87 -17.38 0.63
C ASP A 96 2.35 -16.69 1.91
N LEU A 97 3.57 -16.12 1.94
CA LEU A 97 4.10 -15.45 3.14
C LEU A 97 3.33 -14.16 3.45
N VAL A 98 2.96 -13.42 2.41
CA VAL A 98 2.21 -12.16 2.53
C VAL A 98 0.80 -12.43 3.04
N ARG A 99 0.15 -13.47 2.52
CA ARG A 99 -1.15 -13.92 3.00
C ARG A 99 -1.09 -14.38 4.46
N ASP A 100 -0.07 -15.15 4.84
CA ASP A 100 0.10 -15.60 6.22
C ASP A 100 0.38 -14.41 7.16
N PHE A 101 1.16 -13.42 6.70
CA PHE A 101 1.44 -12.19 7.45
C PHE A 101 0.20 -11.31 7.63
N ASP A 102 -0.70 -11.23 6.63
CA ASP A 102 -1.98 -10.52 6.76
C ASP A 102 -2.96 -11.24 7.69
N LEU A 103 -2.94 -12.58 7.72
CA LEU A 103 -3.84 -13.38 8.55
C LEU A 103 -3.33 -13.57 9.98
N GLU A 104 -2.06 -13.26 10.24
CA GLU A 104 -1.38 -13.50 11.52
C GLU A 104 -2.22 -13.04 12.72
N LYS A 105 -2.68 -11.78 12.73
CA LYS A 105 -3.46 -11.22 13.84
C LYS A 105 -4.79 -11.94 14.05
N GLU A 106 -5.51 -12.27 12.99
CA GLU A 106 -6.81 -12.97 13.07
C GLU A 106 -6.64 -14.43 13.50
N ASN A 107 -5.57 -15.07 13.07
CA ASN A 107 -5.19 -16.41 13.50
C ASN A 107 -4.83 -16.42 14.99
N TYR A 108 -4.08 -15.43 15.47
CA TYR A 108 -3.78 -15.27 16.90
C TYR A 108 -5.03 -14.97 17.73
N LYS A 109 -5.93 -14.09 17.27
CA LYS A 109 -7.23 -13.86 17.93
C LYS A 109 -8.00 -15.18 18.09
N SER A 110 -8.11 -15.95 17.00
CA SER A 110 -8.79 -17.26 17.00
C SER A 110 -8.13 -18.25 17.95
N LEU A 111 -6.79 -18.27 18.02
CA LEU A 111 -6.06 -19.09 18.97
C LEU A 111 -6.36 -18.66 20.42
N PHE A 112 -6.29 -17.36 20.72
CA PHE A 112 -6.56 -16.85 22.06
C PHE A 112 -8.00 -17.11 22.51
N ASP A 113 -8.98 -17.04 21.61
CA ASP A 113 -10.37 -17.38 21.93
C ASP A 113 -10.53 -18.86 22.36
N VAL A 114 -9.71 -19.76 21.80
CA VAL A 114 -9.68 -21.18 22.21
C VAL A 114 -8.94 -21.35 23.53
N LEU A 115 -7.80 -20.67 23.70
CA LEU A 115 -7.01 -20.74 24.95
C LEU A 115 -7.76 -20.14 26.14
N GLU A 116 -8.56 -19.09 25.93
CA GLU A 116 -9.42 -18.50 26.96
C GLU A 116 -10.42 -19.55 27.47
N LYS A 117 -11.11 -20.23 26.54
CA LYS A 117 -12.05 -21.30 26.89
C LYS A 117 -11.34 -22.44 27.63
N PHE A 118 -10.10 -22.76 27.26
CA PHE A 118 -9.30 -23.78 27.94
C PHE A 118 -8.90 -23.36 29.37
N LEU A 119 -8.33 -22.16 29.55
CA LEU A 119 -7.78 -21.69 30.83
C LEU A 119 -8.85 -21.40 31.89
N PHE A 120 -10.03 -20.98 31.45
CA PHE A 120 -11.12 -20.58 32.33
C PHE A 120 -12.22 -21.65 32.47
N ALA A 121 -12.10 -22.78 31.76
CA ALA A 121 -13.03 -23.90 31.86
C ALA A 121 -13.07 -24.51 33.27
N GLU A 122 -14.27 -24.59 33.84
CA GLU A 122 -14.54 -25.44 35.01
C GLU A 122 -14.62 -26.93 34.62
N ASN A 123 -15.02 -27.19 33.37
CA ASN A 123 -14.97 -28.50 32.75
C ASN A 123 -14.48 -28.37 31.30
N TYR A 124 -13.63 -29.30 30.87
CA TYR A 124 -13.03 -29.28 29.54
C TYR A 124 -13.90 -29.94 28.46
N ARG A 125 -15.20 -30.14 28.69
CA ARG A 125 -16.06 -30.88 27.73
C ARG A 125 -16.22 -30.13 26.42
N ASP A 126 -16.06 -28.81 26.41
CA ASP A 126 -16.24 -27.98 25.21
C ASP A 126 -15.02 -28.02 24.25
N LEU A 127 -13.91 -28.65 24.64
CA LEU A 127 -12.73 -28.87 23.79
C LEU A 127 -12.71 -30.31 23.29
N HIS A 128 -13.51 -30.58 22.26
CA HIS A 128 -13.73 -31.93 21.75
C HIS A 128 -12.58 -32.49 20.90
N SER A 129 -11.87 -31.64 20.14
CA SER A 129 -10.83 -32.09 19.21
C SER A 129 -9.95 -30.97 18.69
N LEU A 130 -8.77 -31.35 18.17
CA LEU A 130 -7.87 -30.48 17.42
C LEU A 130 -7.47 -31.19 16.12
N SER A 131 -7.58 -30.48 14.99
CA SER A 131 -7.34 -31.05 13.65
C SER A 131 -6.12 -30.42 12.99
N PHE A 132 -5.22 -31.27 12.50
CA PHE A 132 -4.05 -30.89 11.74
C PHE A 132 -4.27 -31.22 10.27
N LYS A 133 -4.20 -30.20 9.41
CA LYS A 133 -4.29 -30.39 7.96
C LYS A 133 -2.89 -30.48 7.37
N SER A 134 -2.61 -31.59 6.69
CA SER A 134 -1.35 -31.84 5.98
C SER A 134 -1.62 -32.03 4.50
N SER A 135 -0.76 -31.45 3.67
CA SER A 135 -0.78 -31.60 2.21
C SER A 135 -0.56 -33.05 1.76
N PHE A 136 0.12 -33.86 2.59
CA PHE A 136 0.54 -35.22 2.24
C PHE A 136 -0.40 -36.30 2.75
N SER A 137 -1.03 -36.08 3.91
CA SER A 137 -1.81 -37.11 4.62
C SER A 137 -3.27 -36.71 4.87
N GLY A 138 -3.72 -35.57 4.35
CA GLY A 138 -5.07 -35.06 4.60
C GLY A 138 -5.20 -34.47 6.02
N THR A 139 -6.42 -34.52 6.57
CA THR A 139 -6.71 -33.97 7.90
C THR A 139 -6.66 -35.07 8.97
N THR A 140 -5.76 -34.93 9.93
CA THR A 140 -5.65 -35.81 11.10
C THR A 140 -6.28 -35.12 12.30
N THR A 141 -7.18 -35.79 13.01
CA THR A 141 -7.87 -35.22 14.18
C THR A 141 -7.49 -35.95 15.45
N VAL A 142 -7.13 -35.18 16.48
CA VAL A 142 -6.87 -35.65 17.84
C VAL A 142 -8.09 -35.30 18.70
N ASN A 143 -8.67 -36.28 19.39
CA ASN A 143 -9.85 -36.09 20.25
C ASN A 143 -9.69 -36.74 21.65
N ASN A 144 -8.50 -37.24 21.97
CA ASN A 144 -8.22 -37.79 23.29
C ASN A 144 -8.01 -36.64 24.29
N PHE A 145 -8.77 -36.64 25.37
CA PHE A 145 -8.75 -35.58 26.38
C PHE A 145 -7.36 -35.29 26.95
N PHE A 146 -6.59 -36.33 27.31
CA PHE A 146 -5.27 -36.14 27.91
C PHE A 146 -4.29 -35.51 26.91
N VAL A 147 -4.30 -35.99 25.66
CA VAL A 147 -3.46 -35.44 24.60
C VAL A 147 -3.83 -33.99 24.27
N LEU A 148 -5.13 -33.68 24.21
CA LEU A 148 -5.59 -32.32 23.96
C LEU A 148 -5.15 -31.36 25.07
N ARG A 149 -5.26 -31.79 26.33
CA ARG A 149 -4.79 -31.02 27.47
C ARG A 149 -3.29 -30.72 27.36
N ASP A 150 -2.47 -31.74 27.09
CA ASP A 150 -1.01 -31.57 26.95
C ASP A 150 -0.67 -30.58 25.82
N LEU A 151 -1.39 -30.64 24.69
CA LEU A 151 -1.21 -29.71 23.57
C LEU A 151 -1.53 -28.27 23.96
N TYR A 152 -2.69 -28.02 24.61
CA TYR A 152 -3.05 -26.67 25.03
C TYR A 152 -2.11 -26.14 26.13
N GLU A 153 -1.72 -26.97 27.10
CA GLU A 153 -0.74 -26.59 28.12
C GLU A 153 0.61 -26.23 27.49
N ALA A 154 1.06 -26.99 26.49
CA ALA A 154 2.30 -26.69 25.75
C ALA A 154 2.22 -25.36 24.98
N ILE A 155 1.07 -25.04 24.36
CA ILE A 155 0.86 -23.75 23.70
C ILE A 155 0.89 -22.61 24.72
N CYS A 156 0.16 -22.73 25.82
CA CYS A 156 0.15 -21.74 26.90
C CYS A 156 1.57 -21.50 27.44
N LEU A 157 2.34 -22.57 27.66
CA LEU A 157 3.74 -22.48 28.09
C LEU A 157 4.61 -21.75 27.07
N GLY A 158 4.43 -22.04 25.77
CA GLY A 158 5.18 -21.42 24.68
C GLY A 158 5.01 -19.90 24.61
N TYR A 159 3.84 -19.38 25.00
CA TYR A 159 3.53 -17.94 25.00
C TYR A 159 3.62 -17.28 26.39
N ASP A 160 3.99 -18.03 27.43
CA ASP A 160 3.94 -17.64 28.85
C ASP A 160 2.55 -17.12 29.28
N ILE A 161 1.50 -17.86 28.91
CA ILE A 161 0.11 -17.54 29.20
C ILE A 161 -0.39 -18.40 30.36
N LYS A 162 -1.00 -17.73 31.34
CA LYS A 162 -1.66 -18.28 32.52
C LYS A 162 -2.98 -17.55 32.72
N LYS A 163 -3.82 -18.10 33.60
CA LYS A 163 -5.13 -17.50 33.91
C LYS A 163 -4.99 -16.06 34.44
N GLU A 164 -3.93 -15.79 35.19
CA GLU A 164 -3.71 -14.51 35.87
C GLU A 164 -3.19 -13.40 34.93
N ASN A 165 -2.49 -13.76 33.84
CA ASN A 165 -1.88 -12.81 32.91
C ASN A 165 -2.47 -12.87 31.49
N PHE A 166 -3.57 -13.61 31.30
CA PHE A 166 -4.13 -13.89 29.97
C PHE A 166 -4.41 -12.61 29.16
N GLU A 167 -5.15 -11.65 29.73
CA GLU A 167 -5.51 -10.41 29.03
C GLU A 167 -4.30 -9.55 28.67
N GLU A 168 -3.31 -9.47 29.57
CA GLU A 168 -2.08 -8.72 29.34
C GLU A 168 -1.24 -9.33 28.21
N ARG A 169 -1.00 -10.65 28.26
CA ARG A 169 -0.22 -11.36 27.24
C ARG A 169 -0.94 -11.41 25.88
N LYS A 170 -2.26 -11.56 25.88
CA LYS A 170 -3.09 -11.46 24.67
C LYS A 170 -2.90 -10.10 24.01
N ALA A 171 -3.01 -9.01 24.77
CA ALA A 171 -2.82 -7.66 24.25
C ALA A 171 -1.39 -7.42 23.74
N GLU A 172 -0.38 -7.87 24.49
CA GLU A 172 1.03 -7.75 24.10
C GLU A 172 1.32 -8.46 22.78
N ILE A 173 0.98 -9.75 22.67
CA ILE A 173 1.24 -10.54 21.45
C ILE A 173 0.48 -9.97 20.26
N LEU A 174 -0.80 -9.63 20.41
CA LEU A 174 -1.60 -9.02 19.34
C LEU A 174 -1.09 -7.63 18.94
N SER A 175 -0.34 -6.93 19.79
CA SER A 175 0.29 -5.66 19.43
C SER A 175 1.56 -5.85 18.59
N MET A 176 2.21 -7.01 18.70
CA MET A 176 3.42 -7.37 17.97
C MET A 176 3.14 -7.98 16.59
N THR A 177 1.92 -8.48 16.35
CA THR A 177 1.53 -9.00 15.03
C THR A 177 1.43 -7.89 13.99
N ASN A 178 1.41 -8.25 12.71
CA ASN A 178 1.12 -7.31 11.64
C ASN A 178 -0.17 -6.51 11.90
N GLN A 179 -0.05 -5.19 11.92
CA GLN A 179 -1.20 -4.29 12.06
C GLN A 179 -1.71 -3.77 10.72
N VAL A 180 -0.98 -3.97 9.63
CA VAL A 180 -1.23 -3.36 8.33
C VAL A 180 -1.69 -4.40 7.31
N ARG A 181 -2.87 -4.19 6.72
CA ARG A 181 -3.35 -4.96 5.58
C ARG A 181 -2.50 -4.62 4.37
N LEU A 182 -1.58 -5.51 4.02
CA LEU A 182 -0.69 -5.31 2.90
C LEU A 182 -1.48 -5.02 1.63
N PRO A 183 -2.57 -5.72 1.24
CA PRO A 183 -3.40 -5.50 0.05
C PRO A 183 -3.93 -4.08 -0.14
N LYS A 184 -3.94 -3.28 0.92
CA LYS A 184 -4.42 -1.88 0.89
C LYS A 184 -3.29 -0.86 0.79
N LEU A 185 -2.03 -1.29 0.79
CA LEU A 185 -0.87 -0.40 0.77
C LEU A 185 -0.78 0.41 -0.52
N GLY A 186 -0.98 -0.22 -1.68
CA GLY A 186 -1.00 0.49 -2.97
C GLY A 186 -2.08 1.58 -3.01
N GLU A 187 -3.27 1.28 -2.49
CA GLU A 187 -4.38 2.24 -2.37
C GLU A 187 -4.07 3.38 -1.40
N LYS A 188 -3.47 3.05 -0.26
CA LYS A 188 -3.02 4.03 0.73
C LYS A 188 -2.05 5.03 0.12
N ILE A 189 -1.05 4.56 -0.64
CA ILE A 189 -0.07 5.42 -1.29
C ILE A 189 -0.75 6.40 -2.24
N LYS A 190 -1.68 5.91 -3.09
CA LYS A 190 -2.45 6.78 -3.99
C LYS A 190 -3.23 7.85 -3.23
N ILE A 191 -3.89 7.49 -2.13
CA ILE A 191 -4.67 8.40 -1.29
C ILE A 191 -3.78 9.45 -0.61
N ASP A 192 -2.65 9.03 -0.03
CA ASP A 192 -1.73 9.91 0.68
C ASP A 192 -1.13 10.94 -0.29
N TYR A 193 -0.72 10.53 -1.50
CA TYR A 193 -0.24 11.45 -2.53
C TYR A 193 -1.34 12.36 -3.09
N ALA A 194 -2.53 11.81 -3.40
CA ALA A 194 -3.64 12.61 -3.93
C ALA A 194 -4.05 13.72 -2.96
N ARG A 195 -4.17 13.41 -1.67
CA ARG A 195 -4.48 14.40 -0.62
C ARG A 195 -3.38 15.43 -0.46
N THR A 196 -2.13 14.97 -0.43
CA THR A 196 -0.98 15.86 -0.25
C THR A 196 -0.87 16.86 -1.39
N LEU A 197 -1.01 16.40 -2.63
CA LEU A 197 -1.04 17.25 -3.81
C LEU A 197 -2.26 18.18 -3.80
N TYR A 198 -3.45 17.67 -3.50
CA TYR A 198 -4.67 18.47 -3.45
C TYR A 198 -4.54 19.63 -2.46
N ASN A 199 -4.13 19.36 -1.22
CA ASN A 199 -3.93 20.40 -0.21
C ASN A 199 -2.85 21.42 -0.61
N ALA A 200 -1.80 20.97 -1.32
CA ALA A 200 -0.72 21.84 -1.76
C ALA A 200 -1.14 22.80 -2.89
N ILE A 201 -2.03 22.37 -3.79
CA ILE A 201 -2.30 23.10 -5.02
C ILE A 201 -3.74 23.62 -5.15
N GLU A 202 -4.71 23.16 -4.34
CA GLU A 202 -6.13 23.50 -4.54
C GLU A 202 -6.39 25.00 -4.61
N SER A 203 -5.68 25.80 -3.80
CA SER A 203 -5.82 27.26 -3.75
C SER A 203 -5.41 27.97 -5.05
N LYS A 204 -4.72 27.26 -5.95
CA LYS A 204 -4.29 27.76 -7.26
C LYS A 204 -5.32 27.50 -8.37
N PHE A 205 -6.45 26.86 -8.05
CA PHE A 205 -7.50 26.53 -8.99
C PHE A 205 -8.84 27.15 -8.57
N ASP A 206 -9.59 27.67 -9.54
CA ASP A 206 -10.92 28.24 -9.28
C ASP A 206 -11.99 27.16 -9.01
N LYS A 207 -11.79 25.96 -9.57
CA LYS A 207 -12.74 24.85 -9.47
C LYS A 207 -12.03 23.61 -8.97
N GLY A 208 -12.53 23.04 -7.88
CA GLY A 208 -12.00 21.79 -7.33
C GLY A 208 -12.01 20.63 -8.34
N ALA A 209 -12.94 20.61 -9.29
CA ALA A 209 -12.95 19.60 -10.36
C ALA A 209 -11.69 19.66 -11.25
N ASP A 210 -11.17 20.86 -11.51
CA ASP A 210 -9.98 21.05 -12.35
C ASP A 210 -8.71 20.68 -11.56
N THR A 211 -8.67 20.94 -10.25
CA THR A 211 -7.64 20.41 -9.35
C THR A 211 -7.60 18.88 -9.39
N LEU A 212 -8.75 18.21 -9.32
CA LEU A 212 -8.83 16.75 -9.37
C LEU A 212 -8.39 16.18 -10.72
N ARG A 213 -8.76 16.85 -11.83
CA ARG A 213 -8.27 16.49 -13.17
C ARG A 213 -6.76 16.65 -13.29
N PHE A 214 -6.21 17.73 -12.75
CA PHE A 214 -4.76 17.95 -12.72
C PHE A 214 -4.03 16.81 -11.99
N ILE A 215 -4.51 16.45 -10.79
CA ILE A 215 -3.93 15.35 -10.01
C ILE A 215 -4.11 14.01 -10.72
N GLY A 216 -5.25 13.77 -11.36
CA GLY A 216 -5.47 12.56 -12.15
C GLY A 216 -4.54 12.44 -13.35
N ALA A 217 -4.38 13.52 -14.12
CA ALA A 217 -3.45 13.56 -15.24
C ALA A 217 -2.01 13.33 -14.78
N PHE A 218 -1.63 13.88 -13.62
CA PHE A 218 -0.34 13.58 -13.00
C PHE A 218 -0.17 12.08 -12.75
N PHE A 219 -1.13 11.41 -12.09
CA PHE A 219 -1.07 9.97 -11.85
C PHE A 219 -0.98 9.16 -13.16
N HIS A 220 -1.76 9.51 -14.17
CA HIS A 220 -1.74 8.88 -15.50
C HIS A 220 -0.39 9.03 -16.21
N ILE A 221 0.22 10.22 -16.14
CA ILE A 221 1.54 10.45 -16.75
C ILE A 221 2.61 9.57 -16.08
N PHE A 222 2.51 9.31 -14.78
CA PHE A 222 3.38 8.35 -14.08
C PHE A 222 2.88 6.91 -14.15
N GLN A 223 1.84 6.64 -14.95
CA GLN A 223 1.22 5.32 -15.15
C GLN A 223 0.80 4.64 -13.84
N VAL A 224 0.36 5.44 -12.86
CA VAL A 224 -0.17 4.95 -11.59
C VAL A 224 -1.68 4.90 -11.71
N PRO A 225 -2.31 3.71 -11.62
CA PRO A 225 -3.73 3.55 -11.87
C PRO A 225 -4.58 4.26 -10.85
N THR A 226 -5.49 5.07 -11.37
CA THR A 226 -6.41 5.89 -10.59
C THR A 226 -7.68 5.15 -10.22
N ASN A 227 -7.96 4.02 -10.89
CA ASN A 227 -9.07 3.11 -10.63
C ASN A 227 -8.55 1.70 -10.31
N ASN A 228 -9.13 1.05 -9.30
CA ASN A 228 -8.75 -0.31 -8.88
C ASN A 228 -9.12 -1.39 -9.91
N SER A 229 -9.99 -1.09 -10.88
CA SER A 229 -10.33 -2.03 -11.96
C SER A 229 -9.37 -1.96 -13.16
N GLN A 230 -8.46 -0.99 -13.20
CA GLN A 230 -7.53 -0.82 -14.30
C GLN A 230 -6.12 -1.15 -13.81
N THR A 231 -5.56 -2.24 -14.32
CA THR A 231 -4.15 -2.58 -14.09
C THR A 231 -3.21 -1.67 -14.89
N LEU A 232 -3.72 -1.01 -15.93
CA LEU A 232 -2.97 -0.27 -16.93
C LEU A 232 -3.64 1.07 -17.23
N GLU A 233 -2.90 2.17 -17.11
CA GLU A 233 -3.34 3.49 -17.56
C GLU A 233 -2.83 3.76 -18.98
N LEU A 234 -3.74 4.15 -19.87
CA LEU A 234 -3.41 4.53 -21.24
C LEU A 234 -2.82 5.95 -21.24
N LEU A 235 -1.59 6.09 -21.74
CA LEU A 235 -0.97 7.40 -21.89
C LEU A 235 -1.34 8.02 -23.25
N TYR A 236 -2.22 9.01 -23.21
CA TYR A 236 -2.62 9.78 -24.40
C TYR A 236 -1.45 10.60 -24.98
N ASP A 237 -1.59 11.02 -26.24
CA ASP A 237 -0.53 11.75 -26.95
C ASP A 237 -0.47 13.24 -26.60
N ASN A 238 -1.54 13.80 -26.05
CA ASN A 238 -1.63 15.19 -25.64
C ASN A 238 -2.30 15.35 -24.28
N ILE A 239 -2.07 16.52 -23.66
CA ILE A 239 -2.55 16.79 -22.31
C ILE A 239 -4.07 16.98 -22.23
N SER A 240 -4.71 17.46 -23.30
CA SER A 240 -6.17 17.67 -23.33
C SER A 240 -6.90 16.35 -23.18
N ASP A 241 -6.54 15.36 -23.99
CA ASP A 241 -7.14 14.02 -23.95
C ASP A 241 -6.85 13.33 -22.61
N THR A 242 -5.64 13.53 -22.06
CA THR A 242 -5.27 13.03 -20.73
C THR A 242 -6.15 13.62 -19.63
N LEU A 243 -6.50 14.91 -19.70
CA LEU A 243 -7.36 15.57 -18.71
C LEU A 243 -8.83 15.16 -18.85
N GLU A 244 -9.29 14.93 -20.08
CA GLU A 244 -10.65 14.50 -20.37
C GLU A 244 -10.93 13.06 -19.92
N SER A 245 -9.91 12.20 -19.92
CA SER A 245 -10.02 10.80 -19.49
C SER A 245 -10.13 10.62 -17.97
N ILE A 246 -9.84 11.65 -17.18
CA ILE A 246 -9.80 11.54 -15.71
C ILE A 246 -11.21 11.40 -15.12
N ASP A 247 -11.46 10.25 -14.47
CA ASP A 247 -12.63 10.08 -13.63
C ASP A 247 -12.44 10.78 -12.26
N ILE A 248 -12.95 12.00 -12.18
CA ILE A 248 -12.92 12.82 -10.97
C ILE A 248 -13.62 12.16 -9.75
N LYS A 249 -14.51 11.18 -9.95
CA LYS A 249 -15.22 10.52 -8.84
C LYS A 249 -14.25 9.72 -7.96
N ASN A 250 -13.26 9.06 -8.58
CA ASN A 250 -12.25 8.29 -7.84
C ASN A 250 -11.40 9.20 -6.95
N PHE A 251 -10.98 10.35 -7.46
CA PHE A 251 -10.23 11.31 -6.65
C PHE A 251 -11.06 11.95 -5.54
N ARG A 252 -12.36 12.23 -5.77
CA ARG A 252 -13.26 12.65 -4.69
C ARG A 252 -13.34 11.60 -3.58
N HIS A 253 -13.35 10.31 -3.95
CA HIS A 253 -13.29 9.23 -2.97
C HIS A 253 -11.98 9.26 -2.17
N TYR A 254 -10.82 9.42 -2.84
CA TYR A 254 -9.51 9.52 -2.17
C TYR A 254 -9.43 10.68 -1.16
N LEU A 255 -10.02 11.83 -1.49
CA LEU A 255 -10.02 12.97 -0.57
C LEU A 255 -10.90 12.71 0.65
N THR A 256 -12.07 12.11 0.47
CA THR A 256 -13.09 11.95 1.51
C THR A 256 -12.91 10.71 2.39
N HIS A 257 -12.31 9.63 1.89
CA HIS A 257 -12.26 8.34 2.59
C HIS A 257 -10.87 8.05 3.14
N ARG A 258 -10.79 7.70 4.44
CA ARG A 258 -9.54 7.17 5.01
C ARG A 258 -9.53 5.64 4.84
N PRO A 259 -8.61 5.07 4.07
CA PRO A 259 -8.55 3.62 3.92
C PRO A 259 -8.23 3.02 5.29
N SER A 260 -9.04 2.08 5.75
CA SER A 260 -8.68 1.25 6.91
C SER A 260 -7.60 0.27 6.50
N ILE A 261 -6.35 0.75 6.54
CA ILE A 261 -5.15 -0.05 6.36
C ILE A 261 -4.86 -0.90 7.59
N PHE A 262 -5.44 -0.55 8.74
CA PHE A 262 -5.25 -1.31 9.96
C PHE A 262 -6.23 -2.48 10.05
N HIS A 263 -5.77 -3.60 10.60
CA HIS A 263 -6.65 -4.66 11.06
C HIS A 263 -7.44 -4.19 12.29
N VAL A 264 -8.75 -3.97 12.10
CA VAL A 264 -9.72 -3.74 13.19
C VAL A 264 -9.78 -4.95 14.10
#